data_AF-A0A6G2PYL9-F1
#
_entry.id   AF-A0A6G2PYL9-F1
#
_cell.length_a   1.000
_cell.length_b   1.000
_cell.length_c   1.000
_cell.angle_alpha   90.00
_cell.angle_beta   90.00
_cell.angle_gamma   90.00
#
_symmetry.space_group_name_H-M   'P 1'
#
loop_
_entity.id
_entity.type
_entity.pdbx_description
1 polymer ?
#
loop_
_entity_poly.entity_id
_entity_poly.type
_entity_poly.pdbx_seq_one_letter_code
_entity_poly.pdbx_strand_id
1 'polypeptide(L)'
;ARIRSAWEVLPEIAPELTEWSALFASGAARRARAEAGIQGAASRRDADDLIRDVAMFLRLVERMLVLQPVLPRPRPDAEEPGAAAARGDLSDAG
;
A
#
# COMPACT_ATOMS: atom_id res chain seq x y z
N ALA A 1 5.40 6.60 14.72
CA ALA A 1 5.66 5.50 13.76
C ALA A 1 5.41 6.01 12.35
N ARG A 2 6.31 5.76 11.39
CA ARG A 2 6.09 6.10 9.97
C ARG A 2 5.35 4.93 9.30
N ILE A 3 4.22 5.20 8.66
CA ILE A 3 3.50 4.19 7.87
C ILE A 3 4.36 3.84 6.65
N ARG A 4 4.60 2.55 6.41
CA ARG A 4 5.30 2.08 5.20
C ARG A 4 4.34 2.15 4.01
N SER A 5 4.80 2.71 2.89
CA SER A 5 4.00 2.80 1.68
C SER A 5 3.80 1.42 1.05
N ALA A 6 2.74 1.24 0.26
CA ALA A 6 2.51 0.02 -0.50
C ALA A 6 3.73 -0.37 -1.36
N TRP A 7 4.41 0.62 -1.95
CA TRP A 7 5.64 0.42 -2.73
C TRP A 7 6.84 -0.03 -1.90
N GLU A 8 6.89 0.30 -0.61
CA GLU A 8 7.96 -0.17 0.29
C GLU A 8 7.75 -1.64 0.70
N VAL A 9 6.50 -2.13 0.69
CA VAL A 9 6.17 -3.50 1.13
C VAL A 9 5.95 -4.49 -0.01
N LEU A 10 5.65 -4.01 -1.22
CA LEU A 10 5.39 -4.85 -2.39
C LEU A 10 6.53 -5.84 -2.71
N PRO A 11 7.82 -5.48 -2.63
CA PRO A 11 8.92 -6.42 -2.88
C PRO A 11 8.97 -7.62 -1.92
N GLU A 12 8.40 -7.49 -0.71
CA GLU A 12 8.37 -8.58 0.28
C GLU A 12 7.44 -9.73 -0.17
N ILE A 13 6.41 -9.43 -0.97
CA ILE A 13 5.40 -10.40 -1.42
C ILE A 13 5.46 -10.71 -2.92
N ALA A 14 5.99 -9.78 -3.72
CA ALA A 14 6.11 -9.87 -5.17
C ALA A 14 7.50 -9.34 -5.59
N PRO A 15 8.58 -10.11 -5.36
CA PRO A 15 9.96 -9.66 -5.62
C PRO A 15 10.19 -9.31 -7.10
N GLU A 16 9.46 -9.93 -8.02
CA GLU A 16 9.44 -9.60 -9.45
C GLU A 16 8.95 -8.16 -9.75
N LEU A 17 8.29 -7.49 -8.80
CA LEU A 17 7.84 -6.11 -8.91
C LEU A 17 8.77 -5.11 -8.20
N THR A 18 9.98 -5.53 -7.80
CA THR A 18 10.93 -4.67 -7.07
C THR A 18 11.32 -3.42 -7.85
N GLU A 19 11.65 -3.57 -9.13
CA GLU A 19 12.08 -2.45 -9.98
C GLU A 19 10.94 -1.43 -10.17
N TRP A 20 9.73 -1.94 -10.40
CA TRP A 20 8.51 -1.13 -10.46
C TRP A 20 8.22 -0.40 -9.15
N SER A 21 8.36 -1.10 -8.02
CA SER A 21 8.18 -0.52 -6.70
C SER A 21 9.13 0.63 -6.43
N ALA A 22 10.41 0.47 -6.78
CA ALA A 22 11.41 1.51 -6.66
C ALA A 22 11.11 2.72 -7.56
N LEU A 23 10.70 2.46 -8.81
CA LEU A 23 10.31 3.50 -9.77
C LEU A 23 9.17 4.37 -9.20
N PHE A 24 8.07 3.76 -8.76
CA PHE A 24 6.92 4.52 -8.24
C PHE A 24 7.21 5.20 -6.89
N ALA A 25 8.00 4.56 -6.02
CA ALA A 25 8.44 5.18 -4.77
C ALA A 25 9.27 6.45 -5.03
N SER A 26 10.17 6.42 -6.03
CA SER A 26 10.98 7.59 -6.40
C SER A 26 10.14 8.78 -6.88
N GLY A 27 8.95 8.52 -7.44
CA GLY A 27 7.99 9.54 -7.88
C GLY A 27 7.18 10.20 -6.75
N ALA A 28 7.21 9.67 -5.52
CA ALA A 28 6.33 10.11 -4.44
C ALA A 28 6.52 11.59 -4.06
N ALA A 29 7.76 12.08 -4.01
CA ALA A 29 8.03 13.48 -3.72
C ALA A 29 7.54 14.42 -4.84
N ARG A 30 7.56 13.96 -6.10
CA ARG A 30 7.00 14.69 -7.24
C ARG A 30 5.48 14.77 -7.13
N ARG A 31 4.83 13.65 -6.81
CA ARG A 31 3.37 13.57 -6.58
C ARG A 31 2.94 14.51 -5.45
N ALA A 32 3.63 14.48 -4.32
CA ALA A 32 3.32 15.33 -3.17
C ALA A 32 3.39 16.83 -3.52
N ARG A 33 4.39 17.25 -4.29
CA ARG A 33 4.49 18.64 -4.78
C ARG A 33 3.34 19.01 -5.72
N ALA A 34 2.97 18.11 -6.62
CA ALA A 34 1.86 18.33 -7.54
C ALA A 34 0.52 18.43 -6.80
N GLU A 35 0.28 17.57 -5.82
CA GLU A 35 -0.92 17.58 -4.96
C GLU A 35 -1.00 18.84 -4.10
N ALA A 36 0.15 19.40 -3.70
CA ALA A 36 0.23 20.69 -3.04
C ALA A 36 0.03 21.90 -3.99
N GLY A 37 -0.23 21.67 -5.28
CA GLY A 37 -0.47 22.73 -6.27
C GLY A 37 0.80 23.50 -6.71
N ILE A 38 1.98 22.99 -6.40
CA ILE A 38 3.25 23.64 -6.77
C ILE A 38 3.39 23.64 -8.30
N GLN A 39 3.52 24.83 -8.87
CA GLN A 39 3.70 25.01 -10.31
C GLN A 39 5.02 24.37 -10.76
N GLY A 40 4.98 23.69 -11.90
CA GLY A 40 6.15 22.96 -12.43
C GLY A 40 6.53 21.72 -11.62
N ALA A 41 5.63 21.19 -10.78
CA ALA A 41 5.92 19.96 -10.02
C ALA A 41 6.28 18.77 -10.93
N ALA A 42 5.63 18.69 -12.09
CA ALA A 42 5.91 17.76 -13.17
C ALA A 42 5.72 18.47 -14.51
N SER A 43 6.54 18.12 -15.50
CA SER A 43 6.29 18.53 -16.89
C SER A 43 5.21 17.65 -17.52
N ARG A 44 4.68 18.07 -18.68
CA ARG A 44 3.78 17.22 -19.47
C ARG A 44 4.43 15.89 -19.84
N ARG A 45 5.71 15.92 -20.21
CA ARG A 45 6.47 14.72 -20.57
C ARG A 45 6.61 13.77 -19.38
N ASP A 46 6.90 14.30 -18.19
CA ASP A 46 6.95 13.50 -16.96
C ASP A 46 5.64 12.77 -16.70
N ALA A 47 4.50 13.43 -16.94
CA ALA A 47 3.18 12.83 -16.79
C ALA A 47 2.92 11.75 -17.85
N ASP A 48 3.27 12.01 -19.12
CA ASP A 48 3.10 11.06 -20.22
C ASP A 48 4.00 9.82 -20.06
N ASP A 49 5.21 9.98 -19.49
CA ASP A 49 6.11 8.89 -19.13
C ASP A 49 5.49 8.06 -17.98
N LEU A 50 5.02 8.72 -16.91
CA LEU A 50 4.36 8.04 -15.79
C LEU A 50 3.12 7.26 -16.22
N ILE A 51 2.29 7.81 -17.11
CA ILE A 51 1.09 7.12 -17.63
C ILE A 51 1.49 5.85 -18.41
N ARG A 52 2.56 5.93 -19.22
CA ARG A 52 3.08 4.76 -19.95
C ARG A 52 3.62 3.70 -19.01
N ASP A 53 4.36 4.10 -17.99
CA ASP A 53 4.91 3.21 -16.98
C ASP A 53 3.80 2.51 -16.18
N VAL A 54 2.79 3.25 -15.72
CA VAL A 54 1.61 2.68 -15.03
C VAL A 54 0.88 1.69 -15.93
N ALA A 55 0.67 2.01 -17.21
CA ALA A 55 0.00 1.11 -18.14
C ALA A 55 0.79 -0.20 -18.35
N MET A 56 2.12 -0.13 -18.40
CA MET A 56 2.97 -1.32 -18.51
C MET A 56 2.96 -2.14 -17.22
N PHE A 57 3.04 -1.49 -16.06
CA PHE A 57 2.94 -2.14 -14.75
C PHE A 57 1.61 -2.89 -14.59
N LEU A 58 0.49 -2.26 -14.92
CA LEU A 58 -0.84 -2.87 -14.81
C LEU A 58 -0.95 -4.13 -15.68
N ARG A 59 -0.48 -4.09 -16.94
CA ARG A 59 -0.45 -5.28 -17.80
C ARG A 59 0.37 -6.42 -17.21
N LEU A 60 1.49 -6.11 -16.55
CA LEU A 60 2.31 -7.11 -15.89
C LEU A 60 1.57 -7.75 -14.71
N VAL A 61 0.98 -6.92 -13.84
CA VAL A 61 0.21 -7.37 -12.68
C VAL A 61 -1.02 -8.19 -13.10
N GLU A 62 -1.79 -7.71 -14.07
CA GLU A 62 -2.96 -8.42 -14.61
C GLU A 62 -2.56 -9.81 -15.13
N ARG A 63 -1.45 -9.90 -15.89
CA ARG A 63 -0.94 -11.19 -16.36
C ARG A 63 -0.53 -12.11 -15.21
N MET A 64 0.09 -11.59 -14.17
CA MET A 64 0.48 -12.38 -12.99
C MET A 64 -0.73 -12.90 -12.22
N LEU A 65 -1.77 -12.08 -12.03
CA LEU A 65 -3.00 -12.45 -11.32
C LEU A 65 -3.83 -13.50 -12.06
N VAL A 66 -3.83 -13.48 -13.40
CA VAL A 66 -4.46 -14.54 -14.20
C VAL A 66 -3.74 -15.88 -14.02
N LEU A 67 -2.41 -15.85 -13.86
CA LEU A 67 -1.60 -17.05 -13.69
C LEU A 67 -1.57 -17.55 -12.23
N GLN A 68 -1.84 -16.68 -11.26
CA GLN A 68 -1.89 -17.00 -9.83
C GLN A 68 -3.12 -16.37 -9.18
N PRO A 69 -4.20 -17.13 -8.94
CA PRO A 69 -5.32 -16.63 -8.16
C PRO A 69 -4.88 -16.47 -6.69
N VAL A 70 -4.42 -15.27 -6.33
CA VAL A 70 -4.17 -14.86 -4.94
C VAL A 70 -5.47 -14.36 -4.34
N LEU A 71 -6.00 -15.09 -3.36
CA LEU A 71 -7.09 -14.61 -2.51
C LEU A 71 -6.50 -13.68 -1.43
N PRO A 72 -7.02 -12.45 -1.25
CA PRO A 72 -6.64 -11.62 -0.12
C PRO A 72 -6.92 -12.38 1.17
N ARG A 73 -5.86 -12.67 1.95
CA ARG A 73 -6.04 -13.21 3.30
C ARG A 73 -6.68 -12.11 4.14
N PRO A 74 -7.79 -12.37 4.85
CA PRO A 74 -8.33 -11.42 5.80
C PRO A 74 -7.20 -11.00 6.74
N ARG A 75 -6.94 -9.70 6.83
CA ARG A 75 -6.10 -9.16 7.88
C ARG A 75 -6.81 -9.58 9.17
N PRO A 76 -6.18 -10.33 10.10
CA PRO A 76 -6.80 -10.53 11.40
C PRO A 76 -7.07 -9.13 11.94
N ASP A 77 -8.36 -8.84 12.12
CA ASP A 77 -8.80 -7.61 12.76
C ASP A 77 -7.98 -7.50 14.05
N ALA A 78 -7.38 -6.34 14.27
CA ALA A 78 -6.60 -6.10 15.47
C ALA A 78 -7.52 -6.41 16.67
N GLU A 79 -7.32 -7.56 17.30
CA GLU A 79 -8.06 -7.97 18.49
C GLU A 79 -7.91 -6.84 19.51
N GLU A 80 -9.00 -6.15 19.80
CA GLU A 80 -9.04 -5.17 20.87
C GLU A 80 -8.69 -5.85 22.19
N PRO A 81 -7.58 -5.48 22.86
CA PRO A 81 -7.29 -5.98 24.19
C PRO A 81 -8.15 -5.20 25.20
N GLY A 82 -9.41 -5.59 25.36
CA GLY A 82 -10.34 -4.85 26.24
C GLY A 82 -11.43 -5.65 26.96
N ALA A 83 -11.76 -6.87 26.54
CA ALA A 83 -12.95 -7.56 27.06
C ALA A 83 -12.72 -8.45 28.31
N ALA A 84 -11.48 -8.66 28.75
CA ALA A 84 -11.18 -9.62 29.83
C ALA A 84 -11.21 -9.02 31.26
N ALA A 85 -11.28 -7.71 31.43
CA ALA A 85 -11.13 -7.07 32.76
C ALA A 85 -12.44 -6.82 33.53
N ALA A 86 -13.62 -7.09 32.95
CA ALA A 86 -14.91 -6.69 33.54
C ALA A 86 -15.78 -7.85 34.10
N ARG A 87 -15.17 -8.97 34.53
CA ARG A 87 -15.90 -10.08 35.18
C ARG A 87 -15.46 -10.38 36.62
N GLY A 88 -14.65 -9.52 37.24
CA GLY A 88 -14.11 -9.75 38.59
C GLY A 88 -14.91 -9.20 39.76
N ASP A 89 -15.94 -8.38 39.52
CA ASP A 89 -16.50 -7.52 40.58
C ASP A 89 -18.03 -7.69 40.68
N LEU A 90 -18.49 -8.84 41.17
CA LEU A 90 -19.84 -9.06 41.69
C LEU A 90 -19.91 -10.45 42.35
N SER A 91 -19.35 -10.57 43.55
CA SER A 91 -19.70 -11.62 44.50
C SER A 91 -19.44 -11.15 45.93
N ASP A 92 -20.23 -10.17 46.36
CA ASP A 92 -20.53 -9.95 47.78
C ASP A 92 -22.06 -9.90 47.92
N ALA A 93 -22.64 -11.03 48.30
CA ALA A 93 -23.97 -11.16 48.90
C ALA A 93 -24.21 -12.64 49.26
N GLY A 94 -24.12 -12.96 50.56
CA GLY A 94 -24.49 -14.26 51.12
C GLY A 94 -23.91 -14.50 52.50
#